data_AF-A0A377D434-F1
#
_entry.id   AF-A0A377D434-F1
#
_cell.length_a   1.000
_cell.length_b   1.000
_cell.length_c   1.000
_cell.angle_alpha   90.00
_cell.angle_beta   90.00
_cell.angle_gamma   90.00
#
_symmetry.space_group_name_H-M   'P 1'
#
loop_
_entity.id
_entity.type
_entity.pdbx_description
1 polymer ?
#
loop_
_entity_poly.entity_id
_entity_poly.type
_entity_poly.pdbx_seq_one_letter_code
_entity_poly.pdbx_strand_id
1 'polypeptide(L)'
;MLIGFIALIAALNALFATVTGWFGYSISFQGILGYIFYPIAWVMGVPSSEALQVGSIMATKLVSNEFVAMMDLQKIASTLSPRAEGIISVFLVSFANFSSIGIIAGAVKGLNEEQGNVVFSLRSEAGLRLYPGKCAVCVNRSTGAVRPYIKKPGIIPRFFYAC
;
A
#
# COMPACT_ATOMS: atom_id res chain seq x y z
N MET A 1 0.33 3.74 -17.80
CA MET A 1 -0.29 3.83 -16.44
C MET A 1 0.48 4.76 -15.48
N LEU A 2 1.80 4.64 -15.33
CA LEU A 2 2.55 5.38 -14.29
C LEU A 2 2.39 6.91 -14.34
N ILE A 3 2.63 7.53 -15.52
CA ILE A 3 2.49 8.98 -15.71
C ILE A 3 1.07 9.46 -15.36
N GLY A 4 0.05 8.66 -15.72
CA GLY A 4 -1.35 8.97 -15.43
C GLY A 4 -1.67 8.95 -13.93
N PHE A 5 -1.19 7.95 -13.18
CA PHE A 5 -1.41 7.89 -11.74
C PHE A 5 -0.64 8.97 -10.97
N ILE A 6 0.60 9.28 -11.38
CA ILE A 6 1.37 10.38 -10.79
C ILE A 6 0.65 11.70 -11.02
N ALA A 7 0.18 11.96 -12.24
CA ALA A 7 -0.58 13.16 -12.56
C ALA A 7 -1.89 13.23 -11.77
N LEU A 8 -2.61 12.11 -11.61
CA LEU A 8 -3.83 12.04 -10.82
C LEU A 8 -3.58 12.32 -9.34
N ILE A 9 -2.56 11.70 -8.73
CA ILE A 9 -2.19 11.97 -7.33
C ILE A 9 -1.78 13.43 -7.16
N ALA A 10 -1.01 13.99 -8.08
CA ALA A 10 -0.63 15.40 -8.04
C ALA A 10 -1.85 16.33 -8.14
N ALA A 11 -2.80 16.02 -9.02
CA ALA A 11 -4.06 16.76 -9.14
C ALA A 11 -4.92 16.65 -7.87
N LEU A 12 -5.03 15.46 -7.28
CA LEU A 12 -5.74 15.25 -6.01
C LEU A 12 -5.06 16.00 -4.87
N ASN A 13 -3.72 15.93 -4.76
CA ASN A 13 -2.99 16.68 -3.76
C ASN A 13 -3.21 18.19 -3.91
N ALA A 14 -3.19 18.72 -5.14
CA ALA A 14 -3.45 20.12 -5.41
C ALA A 14 -4.90 20.52 -5.06
N LEU A 15 -5.88 19.69 -5.42
CA LEU A 15 -7.30 19.92 -5.11
C LEU A 15 -7.56 19.88 -3.60
N PHE A 16 -6.99 18.90 -2.89
CA PHE A 16 -7.13 18.84 -1.44
C PHE A 16 -6.43 20.02 -0.76
N ALA A 17 -5.23 20.40 -1.22
CA ALA A 17 -4.52 21.56 -0.67
C ALA A 17 -5.29 22.88 -0.88
N THR A 18 -5.97 23.07 -2.01
CA THR A 18 -6.78 24.28 -2.25
C THR A 18 -8.05 24.28 -1.40
N VAL A 19 -8.74 23.13 -1.32
CA VAL A 19 -9.96 23.00 -0.51
C VAL A 19 -9.65 23.15 0.97
N THR A 20 -8.66 22.44 1.51
CA THR A 20 -8.30 22.55 2.92
C THR A 20 -7.70 23.93 3.23
N GLY A 21 -6.99 24.53 2.28
CA GLY A 21 -6.45 25.88 2.40
C GLY A 21 -7.54 26.93 2.62
N TRP A 22 -8.73 26.72 2.05
CA TRP A 22 -9.92 27.55 2.33
C TRP A 22 -10.40 27.44 3.78
N PHE A 23 -10.14 26.30 4.44
CA PHE A 23 -10.44 26.06 5.86
C PHE A 23 -9.25 26.36 6.79
N GLY A 24 -8.15 26.93 6.28
CA GLY A 24 -6.96 27.29 7.07
C GLY A 24 -5.98 26.14 7.36
N TYR A 25 -6.13 24.98 6.71
CA TYR A 25 -5.24 23.83 6.87
C TYR A 25 -4.66 23.41 5.52
N SER A 26 -3.36 23.15 5.42
CA SER A 26 -2.73 22.72 4.14
C SER A 26 -2.42 21.22 4.17
N ILE A 27 -3.45 20.36 4.13
CA ILE A 27 -3.27 18.91 4.20
C ILE A 27 -3.36 18.31 2.80
N SER A 28 -2.33 17.57 2.40
CA SER A 28 -2.34 16.82 1.14
C SER A 28 -3.21 15.58 1.22
N PHE A 29 -3.71 15.12 0.08
CA PHE A 29 -4.49 13.87 -0.01
C PHE A 29 -3.71 12.68 0.57
N GLN A 30 -2.41 12.61 0.31
CA GLN A 30 -1.50 11.61 0.90
C GLN A 30 -1.42 11.71 2.43
N GLY A 31 -1.48 12.91 3.01
CA GLY A 31 -1.51 13.11 4.46
C GLY A 31 -2.76 12.53 5.11
N ILE A 32 -3.94 12.79 4.53
CA ILE A 32 -5.22 12.25 5.01
C ILE A 32 -5.21 10.72 4.93
N LEU A 33 -4.78 10.20 3.79
CA LEU A 33 -4.62 8.76 3.61
C LEU A 33 -3.63 8.15 4.61
N GLY A 34 -2.54 8.85 4.93
CA GLY A 34 -1.60 8.44 5.97
C GLY A 34 -2.27 8.26 7.33
N TYR A 35 -3.17 9.17 7.73
CA TYR A 35 -3.91 9.04 8.99
C TYR A 35 -4.88 7.85 9.01
N ILE A 36 -5.51 7.53 7.88
CA ILE A 36 -6.41 6.37 7.76
C ILE A 36 -5.63 5.06 7.90
N PHE A 37 -4.43 5.01 7.33
CA PHE A 37 -3.58 3.82 7.34
C PHE A 37 -2.62 3.73 8.54
N TYR A 38 -2.46 4.81 9.30
CA TYR A 38 -1.70 4.86 10.54
C TYR A 38 -2.02 3.69 11.51
N PRO A 39 -3.29 3.44 11.89
CA PRO A 39 -3.61 2.35 12.83
C PRO A 39 -3.20 0.97 12.27
N ILE A 40 -3.26 0.79 10.95
CA ILE A 40 -2.85 -0.46 10.30
C ILE A 40 -1.34 -0.60 10.39
N ALA A 41 -0.59 0.44 10.01
CA ALA A 41 0.87 0.46 10.13
C ALA A 41 1.34 0.16 11.55
N TRP A 42 0.67 0.75 12.53
CA TRP A 42 0.97 0.55 13.94
C TRP A 42 0.70 -0.89 14.40
N VAL A 43 -0.46 -1.46 14.06
CA VAL A 43 -0.81 -2.87 14.37
C VAL A 43 0.16 -3.86 13.70
N MET A 44 0.69 -3.52 12.52
CA MET A 44 1.69 -4.33 11.83
C MET A 44 3.08 -4.30 12.50
N GLY A 45 3.26 -3.47 13.54
CA GLY A 45 4.49 -3.42 14.34
C GLY A 45 5.52 -2.41 13.86
N VAL A 46 5.08 -1.36 13.14
CA VAL A 46 5.88 -0.17 12.82
C VAL A 46 5.92 0.77 14.04
N PRO A 47 7.07 1.38 14.37
CA PRO A 47 7.15 2.38 15.43
C PRO A 47 6.17 3.54 15.21
N SER A 48 5.55 4.04 16.27
CA SER A 48 4.52 5.11 16.18
C SER A 48 5.02 6.39 15.53
N SER A 49 6.32 6.70 15.66
CA SER A 49 7.00 7.84 15.02
C SER A 49 7.07 7.73 13.49
N GLU A 50 7.14 6.50 12.97
CA GLU A 50 7.31 6.21 11.53
C GLU A 50 5.98 5.76 10.89
N ALA A 51 5.02 5.32 11.70
CA ALA A 51 3.76 4.74 11.25
C ALA A 51 2.93 5.67 10.34
N LEU A 52 3.01 7.00 10.51
CA LEU A 52 2.31 7.94 9.63
C LEU A 52 2.92 7.98 8.22
N GLN A 53 4.25 8.01 8.13
CA GLN A 53 4.96 8.01 6.85
C GLN A 53 4.76 6.68 6.13
N VAL A 54 4.90 5.58 6.85
CA VAL A 54 4.71 4.22 6.34
C VAL A 54 3.24 4.00 5.93
N GLY A 55 2.28 4.50 6.71
CA GLY A 55 0.86 4.46 6.38
C GLY A 55 0.51 5.23 5.10
N SER A 56 1.12 6.40 4.88
CA SER A 56 0.92 7.18 3.66
C SER A 56 1.37 6.41 2.41
N ILE A 57 2.53 5.74 2.46
CA ILE A 57 3.03 4.90 1.36
C ILE A 57 2.12 3.69 1.11
N MET A 58 1.62 3.04 2.17
CA MET A 58 0.66 1.94 2.02
C MET A 58 -0.62 2.38 1.32
N ALA A 59 -1.10 3.57 1.65
CA ALA A 59 -2.30 4.11 1.04
C ALA A 59 -2.08 4.47 -0.42
N THR A 60 -0.94 5.10 -0.75
CA THR A 60 -0.55 5.38 -2.14
C THR A 60 -0.56 4.11 -2.99
N LYS A 61 -0.04 3.00 -2.47
CA LYS A 61 -0.06 1.70 -3.15
C LYS A 61 -1.47 1.24 -3.53
N LEU A 62 -2.44 1.42 -2.64
CA LEU A 62 -3.82 0.94 -2.86
C LEU A 62 -4.61 1.80 -3.83
N VAL A 63 -4.41 3.12 -3.78
CA VAL A 63 -5.12 4.07 -4.66
C VAL A 63 -4.48 4.15 -6.05
N SER A 64 -3.17 3.95 -6.14
CA SER A 64 -2.42 3.96 -7.39
C SER A 64 -1.89 2.59 -7.76
N ASN A 65 -0.60 2.35 -7.54
CA ASN A 65 0.06 1.07 -7.76
C ASN A 65 1.33 0.92 -6.90
N GLU A 66 1.91 -0.28 -6.95
CA GLU A 66 3.15 -0.66 -6.29
C GLU A 66 4.37 0.15 -6.78
N PHE A 67 4.45 0.49 -8.07
CA PHE A 67 5.59 1.23 -8.62
C PHE A 67 5.68 2.67 -8.12
N VAL A 68 4.55 3.37 -8.00
CA VAL A 68 4.50 4.73 -7.45
C VAL A 68 4.86 4.69 -5.96
N ALA A 69 4.31 3.73 -5.21
CA ALA A 69 4.61 3.59 -3.80
C ALA A 69 6.09 3.21 -3.53
N MET A 70 6.72 2.41 -4.41
CA MET A 70 8.16 2.11 -4.32
C MET A 70 9.04 3.34 -4.56
N MET A 71 8.66 4.26 -5.46
CA MET A 71 9.38 5.52 -5.63
C MET A 71 9.30 6.41 -4.38
N ASP A 72 8.15 6.42 -3.71
CA ASP A 72 8.00 7.17 -2.47
C ASP A 72 8.77 6.53 -1.30
N LEU A 73 8.84 5.19 -1.25
CA LEU A 73 9.69 4.49 -0.29
C LEU A 73 11.17 4.82 -0.50
N GLN A 74 11.67 4.83 -1.74
CA GLN A 74 13.07 5.15 -2.02
C GLN A 74 13.51 6.52 -1.49
N LYS A 75 12.60 7.50 -1.45
CA LYS A 75 12.90 8.86 -0.94
C LYS A 75 13.08 8.89 0.58
N ILE A 76 12.43 7.98 1.31
CA ILE A 76 12.44 7.98 2.78
C ILE A 76 13.12 6.75 3.40
N ALA A 77 13.55 5.78 2.58
CA ALA A 77 14.12 4.52 3.03
C ALA A 77 15.33 4.74 3.97
N SER A 78 16.16 5.74 3.68
CA SER A 78 17.33 6.09 4.52
C SER A 78 16.97 6.67 5.89
N THR A 79 15.73 7.11 6.09
CA THR A 79 15.25 7.70 7.35
C THR A 79 14.43 6.74 8.20
N LEU A 80 14.03 5.59 7.64
CA LEU A 80 13.23 4.60 8.35
C LEU A 80 14.10 3.64 9.17
N SER A 81 13.53 3.12 10.24
CA SER A 81 14.17 2.03 10.98
C SER A 81 14.24 0.77 10.09
N PRO A 82 15.27 -0.09 10.25
CA PRO A 82 15.37 -1.34 9.48
C PRO A 82 14.14 -2.25 9.61
N ARG A 83 13.43 -2.14 10.74
CA ARG A 83 12.18 -2.87 10.99
C ARG A 83 11.04 -2.30 10.15
N ALA A 84 10.85 -0.99 10.13
CA ALA A 84 9.81 -0.36 9.34
C ALA A 84 10.05 -0.56 7.84
N GLU A 85 11.29 -0.38 7.39
CA GLU A 85 11.72 -0.62 6.00
C GLU A 85 11.42 -2.06 5.55
N GLY A 86 11.72 -3.06 6.40
CA GLY A 86 11.39 -4.45 6.12
C GLY A 86 9.89 -4.72 6.02
N ILE A 87 9.08 -4.15 6.93
CA ILE A 87 7.62 -4.31 6.92
C ILE A 87 7.00 -3.70 5.66
N ILE A 88 7.36 -2.45 5.34
CA ILE A 88 6.80 -1.76 4.17
C ILE A 88 7.27 -2.39 2.87
N SER A 89 8.52 -2.85 2.77
CA SER A 89 9.02 -3.53 1.57
C SER A 89 8.23 -4.80 1.26
N VAL A 90 7.95 -5.63 2.27
CA VAL A 90 7.12 -6.84 2.09
C VAL A 90 5.67 -6.46 1.75
N PHE A 91 5.14 -5.39 2.35
CA PHE A 91 3.81 -4.91 2.01
C PHE A 91 3.71 -4.46 0.54
N LEU A 92 4.72 -3.76 0.02
CA LEU A 92 4.72 -3.22 -1.34
C LEU A 92 4.82 -4.30 -2.43
N VAL A 93 5.52 -5.40 -2.18
CA VAL A 93 5.70 -6.51 -3.15
C VAL A 93 4.38 -7.25 -3.45
N SER A 94 3.36 -7.12 -2.61
CA SER A 94 2.04 -7.71 -2.88
C SER A 94 1.29 -6.96 -3.99
N PHE A 95 0.79 -7.65 -5.00
CA PHE A 95 -0.04 -7.07 -6.08
C PHE A 95 -1.50 -6.73 -5.69
N ALA A 96 -1.80 -6.72 -4.39
CA ALA A 96 -3.12 -6.31 -3.88
C ALA A 96 -3.30 -4.79 -4.05
N ASN A 97 -3.86 -4.39 -5.20
CA ASN A 97 -4.32 -3.03 -5.50
C ASN A 97 -5.71 -3.10 -6.20
N PHE A 98 -6.48 -2.01 -6.21
CA PHE A 98 -7.83 -2.01 -6.82
C PHE A 98 -7.80 -2.19 -8.35
N SER A 99 -6.70 -1.82 -9.00
CA SER A 99 -6.50 -1.97 -10.44
C SER A 99 -6.40 -3.45 -10.85
N SER A 100 -5.63 -4.26 -10.12
CA SER A 100 -5.46 -5.71 -10.33
C SER A 100 -6.79 -6.45 -10.28
N ILE A 101 -7.69 -6.05 -9.37
CA ILE A 101 -9.04 -6.64 -9.28
C ILE A 101 -9.85 -6.34 -10.55
N GLY A 102 -9.73 -5.11 -11.09
CA GLY A 102 -10.38 -4.72 -12.35
C GLY A 102 -9.84 -5.50 -13.54
N ILE A 103 -8.52 -5.67 -13.62
CA ILE A 103 -7.87 -6.44 -14.70
C ILE A 103 -8.29 -7.90 -14.65
N ILE A 104 -8.26 -8.55 -13.48
CA ILE A 104 -8.64 -9.96 -13.33
C ILE A 104 -10.13 -10.15 -13.64
N ALA A 105 -11.01 -9.29 -13.11
CA ALA A 105 -12.44 -9.37 -13.40
C ALA A 105 -12.74 -9.16 -14.89
N GLY A 106 -12.06 -8.21 -15.54
CA GLY A 106 -12.19 -7.97 -16.98
C GLY A 106 -11.69 -9.14 -17.83
N ALA A 107 -10.56 -9.72 -17.46
CA ALA A 107 -10.01 -10.89 -18.14
C ALA A 107 -10.93 -12.12 -18.01
N VAL A 108 -11.43 -12.40 -16.81
CA VAL A 108 -12.36 -13.53 -16.58
C VAL A 108 -13.66 -13.32 -17.36
N LYS A 109 -14.22 -12.10 -17.34
CA LYS A 109 -15.42 -11.78 -18.11
C LYS A 109 -15.20 -11.94 -19.63
N GLY A 110 -14.02 -11.57 -20.13
CA GLY A 110 -13.65 -11.77 -21.53
C GLY A 110 -13.48 -13.25 -21.94
N LEU A 111 -13.22 -14.14 -20.98
CA LEU A 111 -13.12 -15.58 -21.20
C LEU A 111 -14.48 -16.29 -21.04
N ASN A 112 -15.27 -15.88 -20.05
CA ASN A 112 -16.60 -16.43 -19.76
C ASN A 112 -17.42 -15.40 -18.97
N GLU A 113 -18.52 -14.91 -19.56
CA GLU A 113 -19.34 -13.87 -18.94
C GLU A 113 -20.01 -14.30 -17.62
N GLU A 114 -20.45 -15.56 -17.53
CA GLU A 114 -21.14 -16.08 -16.35
C GLU A 114 -20.17 -16.13 -15.15
N GLN A 115 -18.97 -16.67 -15.37
CA GLN A 115 -17.91 -16.70 -14.36
C GLN A 115 -17.40 -15.28 -14.03
N GLY A 116 -17.37 -14.39 -15.02
CA GLY A 116 -17.03 -12.98 -14.82
C GLY A 116 -17.98 -12.26 -13.87
N ASN A 117 -19.30 -12.52 -13.99
CA ASN A 117 -20.31 -11.97 -13.10
C ASN A 117 -20.19 -12.52 -11.67
N VAL A 118 -19.84 -13.80 -11.50
CA VAL A 118 -19.55 -14.38 -10.18
C VAL A 118 -18.34 -13.67 -9.54
N VAL A 119 -17.24 -13.47 -10.28
CA VAL A 119 -16.07 -12.74 -9.77
C VAL A 119 -16.40 -11.29 -9.42
N PHE A 120 -17.28 -10.65 -10.18
CA PHE A 120 -17.77 -9.29 -9.88
C PHE A 120 -18.64 -9.24 -8.62
N SER A 121 -19.48 -10.26 -8.39
CA SER A 121 -20.30 -10.37 -7.17
C SER A 121 -19.44 -10.63 -5.93
N LEU A 122 -18.39 -11.45 -6.04
CA LEU A 122 -17.43 -11.67 -4.97
C LEU A 122 -16.57 -10.44 -4.66
N ARG A 123 -16.40 -9.54 -5.63
CA ARG A 123 -15.63 -8.28 -5.46
C ARG A 123 -16.30 -7.30 -4.50
N SER A 124 -17.64 -7.22 -4.43
CA SER A 124 -18.31 -6.29 -3.51
C SER A 124 -18.07 -6.69 -2.04
N GLU A 125 -18.00 -7.98 -1.75
CA GLU A 125 -17.73 -8.51 -0.41
C GLU A 125 -16.23 -8.60 -0.08
N ALA A 126 -15.41 -9.00 -1.07
CA ALA A 126 -13.96 -9.16 -0.89
C ALA A 126 -13.21 -7.82 -0.89
N GLY A 127 -13.72 -6.78 -1.56
CA GLY A 127 -13.12 -5.44 -1.57
C GLY A 127 -12.98 -4.85 -0.17
N LEU A 128 -13.92 -5.15 0.73
CA LEU A 128 -13.89 -4.74 2.14
C LEU A 128 -13.03 -5.69 3.01
N ARG A 129 -12.99 -6.99 2.69
CA ARG A 129 -12.22 -8.02 3.42
C ARG A 129 -10.74 -8.10 3.04
N LEU A 130 -10.35 -7.60 1.87
CA LEU A 130 -8.96 -7.52 1.40
C LEU A 130 -8.09 -6.66 2.32
N TYR A 131 -8.71 -5.68 2.98
CA TYR A 131 -8.02 -4.64 3.72
C TYR A 131 -7.45 -5.11 5.08
N PRO A 132 -8.21 -5.84 5.94
CA PRO A 132 -7.63 -6.41 7.15
C PRO A 132 -7.04 -7.83 6.93
N GLY A 133 -7.68 -8.69 6.13
CA GLY A 133 -7.38 -10.13 6.11
C GLY A 133 -6.09 -10.50 5.36
N LYS A 134 -5.85 -9.94 4.17
CA LYS A 134 -4.63 -10.22 3.41
C LYS A 134 -3.42 -9.45 3.92
N CYS A 135 -3.62 -8.21 4.39
CA CYS A 135 -2.59 -7.44 5.09
C CYS A 135 -2.14 -8.18 6.35
N ALA A 136 -3.06 -8.69 7.17
CA ALA A 136 -2.73 -9.47 8.36
C ALA A 136 -2.02 -10.80 8.03
N VAL A 137 -2.44 -11.56 7.01
CA VAL A 137 -1.78 -12.84 6.64
C VAL A 137 -0.38 -12.62 6.09
N CYS A 138 -0.19 -11.63 5.22
CA CYS A 138 1.16 -11.27 4.76
C CYS A 138 2.02 -10.82 5.95
N VAL A 139 1.51 -9.94 6.81
CA VAL A 139 2.27 -9.36 7.93
C VAL A 139 2.55 -10.32 9.08
N ASN A 140 1.64 -11.23 9.40
CA ASN A 140 1.88 -12.24 10.45
C ASN A 140 2.98 -13.22 9.99
N ARG A 141 3.09 -13.44 8.67
CA ARG A 141 4.22 -14.16 8.06
C ARG A 141 5.48 -13.28 7.95
N SER A 142 5.34 -11.96 7.71
CA SER A 142 6.45 -10.99 7.71
C SER A 142 7.08 -10.77 9.09
N THR A 143 6.30 -10.63 10.16
CA THR A 143 6.83 -10.48 11.54
C THR A 143 7.51 -11.76 12.03
N GLY A 144 7.16 -12.92 11.47
CA GLY A 144 7.94 -14.16 11.60
C GLY A 144 9.25 -14.15 10.79
N ALA A 145 9.20 -13.70 9.53
CA ALA A 145 10.34 -13.70 8.61
C ALA A 145 11.37 -12.57 8.85
N VAL A 146 10.96 -11.42 9.42
CA VAL A 146 11.81 -10.25 9.70
C VAL A 146 12.58 -10.40 11.02
N ARG A 147 12.07 -11.18 11.98
CA ARG A 147 12.73 -11.46 13.28
C ARG A 147 14.22 -11.85 13.18
N PRO A 148 14.65 -12.74 12.25
CA PRO A 148 16.07 -13.07 12.10
C PRO A 148 16.93 -12.00 11.41
N TYR A 149 16.34 -11.03 10.70
CA TYR A 149 17.08 -10.03 9.91
C TYR A 149 17.42 -8.74 10.69
N ILE A 150 16.70 -8.43 11.78
CA ILE A 150 16.98 -7.27 12.65
C ILE A 150 18.39 -7.36 13.31
N LYS A 151 19.03 -8.54 13.32
CA LYS A 151 20.35 -8.76 13.92
C LYS A 151 21.55 -8.65 12.97
N LYS A 152 21.38 -8.40 11.66
CA LYS A 152 22.51 -8.34 10.72
C LYS A 152 22.55 -7.00 9.95
N PRO A 153 23.44 -6.06 10.32
CA PRO A 153 23.64 -4.84 9.53
C PRO A 153 24.36 -5.19 8.22
N GLY A 154 23.84 -4.72 7.07
CA GLY A 154 24.55 -4.73 5.79
C GLY A 154 24.15 -5.78 4.74
N ILE A 155 23.03 -6.50 4.89
CA ILE A 155 22.58 -7.46 3.87
C ILE A 155 21.38 -6.91 3.10
N ILE A 156 21.61 -6.55 1.82
CA ILE A 156 20.55 -6.28 0.84
C ILE A 156 19.73 -7.58 0.69
N PRO A 157 18.41 -7.56 0.92
CA PRO A 157 17.67 -8.79 1.13
C PRO A 157 17.45 -9.61 -0.15
N ARG A 158 17.82 -10.89 -0.11
CA ARG A 158 17.31 -11.94 -1.03
C ARG A 158 15.86 -12.33 -0.67
N PHE A 159 14.94 -11.36 -0.64
CA PHE A 159 13.53 -11.58 -0.30
C PHE A 159 12.69 -12.21 -1.44
N PHE A 160 13.32 -12.51 -2.59
CA PHE A 160 12.61 -12.83 -3.84
C PHE A 160 12.06 -14.27 -3.94
N TYR A 161 12.25 -15.14 -2.94
CA TYR A 161 11.97 -16.58 -3.07
C TYR A 161 10.82 -17.11 -2.19
N ALA A 162 10.01 -16.25 -1.58
CA ALA A 162 8.94 -16.70 -0.67
C ALA A 162 7.56 -16.07 -0.94
N CYS A 163 7.29 -15.73 -2.21
CA CYS A 163 5.93 -15.48 -2.68
C CYS A 163 5.51 -16.58 -3.65
#